data_AF-A0A7W5PSW5-F1
#
_entry.id   AF-A0A7W5PSW5-F1
#
_cell.length_a   1.000
_cell.length_b   1.000
_cell.length_c   1.000
_cell.angle_alpha   90.00
_cell.angle_beta   90.00
_cell.angle_gamma   90.00
#
_symmetry.space_group_name_H-M   'P 1'
#
loop_
_entity.id
_entity.type
_entity.pdbx_description
1 polymer ?
#
loop_
_entity_poly.entity_id
_entity_poly.type
_entity_poly.pdbx_seq_one_letter_code
_entity_poly.pdbx_strand_id
1 'polypeptide(L)'
;MKKILSLLAAMALFASGAFAQDAKKDPLEGVVRFMGRINPLLQAIYQDHMDVARKVYGEGWADVYEERRILAAVIRTYGTPALSRASDSAVISVMNKNAALAEIVAEKYPEGCEYFFTGNMPNWALVPEVRDGRMADLRAKAYAYQDGKFRADTGVMTGDKQYVIMTQYLGMTADEVFKSMTAPVDVSDEDMCALAKKINNVGVLPKELQGDWGRAWLGNGPSPQKKKPAADAKAESRAVAQETKPGSFEKEMQVLAGINPFVHAVFMDHEDEARQLFATAEASGGKIDPRVQAAAMVAKYGNPALSRASDTIAIDVLKKTGELNEALARYYPQGCKDLVTMRVSQSAQAIPQVKERYFQYLEAKRLAYEDGKTRPPAAVKLTAQEILQMITQHLGVTAEEAVKLTKLAELSDKEACSITMRLNAIDPVPEAQRGIWARTAMSWAG
;
A
#
# COMPACT_ATOMS: atom_id res chain seq x y z
N MET A 1 16.89 -41.36 -2.63
CA MET A 1 17.42 -40.46 -3.69
C MET A 1 16.49 -40.34 -4.90
N LYS A 2 16.52 -41.19 -5.95
CA LYS A 2 15.73 -40.95 -7.20
C LYS A 2 14.24 -40.57 -6.97
N LYS A 3 13.49 -41.33 -6.17
CA LYS A 3 12.08 -41.00 -5.83
C LYS A 3 11.87 -39.64 -5.12
N ILE A 4 12.88 -39.09 -4.46
CA ILE A 4 12.82 -37.79 -3.75
C ILE A 4 13.11 -36.64 -4.73
N LEU A 5 14.04 -36.83 -5.67
CA LEU A 5 14.25 -35.89 -6.80
C LEU A 5 13.02 -35.84 -7.72
N SER A 6 12.35 -36.97 -7.95
CA SER A 6 11.04 -36.99 -8.62
C SER A 6 9.93 -36.31 -7.82
N LEU A 7 10.02 -36.25 -6.49
CA LEU A 7 9.07 -35.54 -5.63
C LEU A 7 9.21 -34.02 -5.80
N LEU A 8 10.45 -33.52 -5.80
CA LEU A 8 10.75 -32.11 -6.08
C LEU A 8 10.25 -31.68 -7.47
N ALA A 9 10.36 -32.55 -8.48
CA ALA A 9 9.82 -32.29 -9.81
C ALA A 9 8.27 -32.40 -9.89
N ALA A 10 7.63 -33.14 -8.99
CA ALA A 10 6.18 -33.31 -8.95
C ALA A 10 5.44 -32.14 -8.27
N MET A 11 6.09 -31.40 -7.37
CA MET A 11 5.48 -30.24 -6.70
C MET A 11 5.22 -29.06 -7.66
N ALA A 12 5.93 -29.00 -8.79
CA ALA A 12 5.75 -27.99 -9.84
C ALA A 12 4.47 -28.16 -10.71
N LEU A 13 3.73 -29.27 -10.57
CA LEU A 13 2.74 -29.72 -11.58
C LEU A 13 1.26 -29.62 -11.17
N PHE A 14 0.92 -29.18 -9.95
CA PHE A 14 -0.46 -29.21 -9.44
C PHE A 14 -0.97 -27.84 -8.99
N ALA A 15 -1.48 -27.04 -9.93
CA ALA A 15 -2.09 -25.74 -9.67
C ALA A 15 -3.26 -25.38 -10.63
N SER A 16 -4.20 -26.29 -10.86
CA SER A 16 -5.40 -26.05 -11.68
C SER A 16 -6.65 -26.72 -11.10
N GLY A 17 -7.79 -26.00 -11.07
CA GLY A 17 -9.10 -26.49 -10.59
C GLY A 17 -9.78 -25.62 -9.50
N ALA A 18 -11.12 -25.64 -9.47
CA ALA A 18 -12.03 -24.99 -8.50
C ALA A 18 -13.30 -25.90 -8.36
N PHE A 19 -14.36 -25.67 -7.56
CA PHE A 19 -15.09 -24.52 -6.99
C PHE A 19 -15.88 -25.03 -5.72
N ALA A 20 -16.55 -24.29 -4.83
CA ALA A 20 -16.64 -22.87 -4.42
C ALA A 20 -17.52 -22.78 -3.12
N GLN A 21 -18.06 -21.59 -2.83
CA GLN A 21 -19.24 -21.27 -1.97
C GLN A 21 -19.14 -21.17 -0.43
N ASP A 22 -19.71 -20.04 0.04
CA ASP A 22 -20.52 -19.77 1.23
C ASP A 22 -19.98 -19.93 2.67
N ALA A 23 -19.66 -18.77 3.29
CA ALA A 23 -20.30 -18.32 4.53
C ALA A 23 -20.25 -16.77 4.68
N LYS A 24 -21.36 -16.14 5.06
CA LYS A 24 -21.57 -14.68 5.00
C LYS A 24 -20.79 -13.88 6.07
N LYS A 25 -20.02 -12.87 5.63
CA LYS A 25 -19.85 -11.57 6.30
C LYS A 25 -19.90 -10.45 5.26
N ASP A 26 -20.26 -9.24 5.67
CA ASP A 26 -20.53 -8.11 4.76
C ASP A 26 -19.26 -7.73 3.98
N PRO A 27 -19.24 -7.81 2.63
CA PRO A 27 -18.08 -7.46 1.80
C PRO A 27 -17.52 -6.07 2.10
N LEU A 28 -18.38 -5.17 2.57
CA LEU A 28 -18.08 -3.81 2.96
C LEU A 28 -16.98 -3.70 4.03
N GLU A 29 -16.93 -4.58 5.04
CA GLU A 29 -15.85 -4.57 6.05
C GLU A 29 -14.47 -4.79 5.39
N GLY A 30 -14.43 -5.58 4.32
CA GLY A 30 -13.23 -5.84 3.53
C GLY A 30 -12.77 -4.61 2.74
N VAL A 31 -13.72 -3.83 2.21
CA VAL A 31 -13.48 -2.56 1.50
C VAL A 31 -13.01 -1.48 2.47
N VAL A 32 -13.70 -1.29 3.60
CA VAL A 32 -13.31 -0.30 4.62
C VAL A 32 -11.89 -0.58 5.16
N ARG A 33 -11.52 -1.85 5.35
CA ARG A 33 -10.14 -2.23 5.72
C ARG A 33 -9.13 -2.16 4.56
N PHE A 34 -9.58 -2.16 3.30
CA PHE A 34 -8.71 -1.85 2.16
C PHE A 34 -8.43 -0.35 2.07
N MET A 35 -9.43 0.52 2.31
CA MET A 35 -9.23 1.97 2.37
C MET A 35 -8.12 2.39 3.33
N GLY A 36 -7.93 1.64 4.43
CA GLY A 36 -6.82 1.84 5.38
C GLY A 36 -5.41 1.85 4.79
N ARG A 37 -5.21 1.24 3.62
CA ARG A 37 -3.92 1.18 2.91
C ARG A 37 -3.62 2.40 2.05
N ILE A 38 -4.67 3.08 1.57
CA ILE A 38 -4.58 4.17 0.58
C ILE A 38 -5.09 5.51 1.12
N ASN A 39 -5.92 5.47 2.16
CA ASN A 39 -6.42 6.61 2.92
C ASN A 39 -6.88 6.19 4.34
N PRO A 40 -5.96 6.14 5.32
CA PRO A 40 -6.26 5.88 6.73
C PRO A 40 -7.36 6.76 7.35
N LEU A 41 -7.50 8.02 6.91
CA LEU A 41 -8.57 8.91 7.37
C LEU A 41 -9.95 8.41 6.90
N LEU A 42 -10.09 7.99 5.64
CA LEU A 42 -11.33 7.38 5.14
C LEU A 42 -11.63 6.05 5.83
N GLN A 43 -10.63 5.22 6.16
CA GLN A 43 -10.87 4.03 6.99
C GLN A 43 -11.50 4.42 8.33
N ALA A 44 -10.89 5.38 9.05
CA ALA A 44 -11.36 5.79 10.35
C ALA A 44 -12.81 6.33 10.28
N ILE A 45 -13.10 7.18 9.29
CA ILE A 45 -14.46 7.67 9.01
C ILE A 45 -15.43 6.52 8.72
N TYR A 46 -15.09 5.60 7.82
CA TYR A 46 -16.00 4.51 7.45
C TYR A 46 -16.18 3.45 8.55
N GLN A 47 -15.23 3.30 9.48
CA GLN A 47 -15.39 2.45 10.66
C GLN A 47 -16.43 3.01 11.64
N ASP A 48 -16.46 4.34 11.81
CA ASP A 48 -17.46 5.04 12.61
C ASP A 48 -18.79 5.27 11.84
N HIS A 49 -18.76 5.26 10.50
CA HIS A 49 -19.88 5.51 9.59
C HIS A 49 -20.04 4.42 8.51
N MET A 50 -20.30 3.18 8.95
CA MET A 50 -20.46 2.01 8.06
C MET A 50 -21.68 2.09 7.13
N ASP A 51 -22.69 2.89 7.46
CA ASP A 51 -23.84 3.19 6.59
C ASP A 51 -23.44 4.02 5.37
N VAL A 52 -22.59 5.04 5.59
CA VAL A 52 -22.00 5.88 4.54
C VAL A 52 -21.10 5.03 3.65
N ALA A 53 -20.30 4.15 4.25
CA ALA A 53 -19.50 3.19 3.50
C ALA A 53 -20.39 2.30 2.61
N ARG A 54 -21.52 1.79 3.14
CA ARG A 54 -22.45 0.95 2.38
C ARG A 54 -23.06 1.70 1.20
N LYS A 55 -23.39 2.99 1.37
CA LYS A 55 -23.88 3.82 0.28
C LYS A 55 -22.83 4.04 -0.81
N VAL A 56 -21.58 4.34 -0.43
CA VAL A 56 -20.49 4.62 -1.39
C VAL A 56 -20.08 3.37 -2.19
N TYR A 57 -20.10 2.18 -1.58
CA TYR A 57 -19.58 0.96 -2.21
C TYR A 57 -20.65 -0.08 -2.59
N GLY A 58 -21.92 0.13 -2.24
CA GLY A 58 -23.02 -0.81 -2.49
C GLY A 58 -23.78 -0.60 -3.80
N GLU A 59 -23.77 0.61 -4.37
CA GLU A 59 -24.56 0.96 -5.58
C GLU A 59 -23.81 0.73 -6.90
N GLY A 60 -22.58 0.19 -6.85
CA GLY A 60 -21.71 -0.02 -8.01
C GLY A 60 -20.76 1.16 -8.28
N TRP A 61 -19.61 0.87 -8.91
CA TRP A 61 -18.58 1.89 -9.14
C TRP A 61 -18.91 2.74 -10.38
N ALA A 62 -19.11 4.04 -10.16
CA ALA A 62 -19.11 5.06 -11.21
C ALA A 62 -17.67 5.47 -11.61
N ASP A 63 -17.54 6.48 -12.48
CA ASP A 63 -16.28 7.07 -12.94
C ASP A 63 -15.34 7.42 -11.77
N VAL A 64 -14.02 7.22 -11.96
CA VAL A 64 -12.94 7.63 -11.03
C VAL A 64 -13.02 9.12 -10.67
N TYR A 65 -13.53 9.97 -11.56
CA TYR A 65 -13.76 11.39 -11.26
C TYR A 65 -14.94 11.63 -10.30
N GLU A 66 -15.98 10.79 -10.35
CA GLU A 66 -17.06 10.82 -9.37
C GLU A 66 -16.63 10.17 -8.05
N GLU A 67 -15.86 9.08 -8.09
CA GLU A 67 -15.28 8.47 -6.89
C GLU A 67 -14.52 9.52 -6.05
N ARG A 68 -13.57 10.25 -6.66
CA ARG A 68 -12.81 11.30 -5.96
C ARG A 68 -13.71 12.38 -5.35
N ARG A 69 -14.78 12.78 -6.05
CA ARG A 69 -15.76 13.77 -5.56
C ARG A 69 -16.55 13.24 -4.36
N ILE A 70 -16.98 11.97 -4.41
CA ILE A 70 -17.70 11.27 -3.34
C ILE A 70 -16.81 11.11 -2.11
N LEU A 71 -15.55 10.65 -2.28
CA LEU A 71 -14.60 10.49 -1.18
C LEU A 71 -14.26 11.81 -0.49
N ALA A 72 -14.04 12.89 -1.25
CA ALA A 72 -13.82 14.22 -0.70
C ALA A 72 -15.08 14.77 0.01
N ALA A 73 -16.28 14.48 -0.49
CA ALA A 73 -17.54 14.83 0.19
C ALA A 73 -17.76 14.04 1.50
N VAL A 74 -17.30 12.79 1.58
CA VAL A 74 -17.28 12.01 2.84
C VAL A 74 -16.31 12.63 3.85
N ILE A 75 -15.09 12.99 3.44
CA ILE A 75 -14.14 13.69 4.31
C ILE A 75 -14.71 15.01 4.79
N ARG A 76 -15.34 15.81 3.91
CA ARG A 76 -15.96 17.09 4.27
C ARG A 76 -17.15 16.95 5.23
N THR A 77 -17.98 15.92 5.06
CA THR A 77 -19.19 15.72 5.90
C THR A 77 -18.86 15.14 7.27
N TYR A 78 -17.94 14.17 7.35
CA TYR A 78 -17.70 13.39 8.57
C TYR A 78 -16.31 13.62 9.18
N GLY A 79 -15.28 13.75 8.35
CA GLY A 79 -13.89 13.96 8.81
C GLY A 79 -13.63 15.37 9.32
N THR A 80 -13.94 16.37 8.50
CA THR A 80 -13.67 17.79 8.74
C THR A 80 -14.27 18.32 10.05
N PRO A 81 -15.52 18.00 10.46
CA PRO A 81 -16.04 18.45 11.75
C PRO A 81 -15.34 17.86 12.97
N ALA A 82 -14.67 16.70 12.83
CA ALA A 82 -13.82 16.18 13.91
C ALA A 82 -12.44 16.86 13.91
N LEU A 83 -11.84 17.09 12.73
CA LEU A 83 -10.56 17.81 12.61
C LEU A 83 -10.66 19.24 13.18
N SER A 84 -11.79 19.93 13.00
CA SER A 84 -12.03 21.26 13.59
C SER A 84 -12.22 21.27 15.11
N ARG A 85 -12.39 20.10 15.75
CA ARG A 85 -12.54 19.91 17.20
C ARG A 85 -11.35 19.22 17.86
N ALA A 86 -10.36 18.79 17.08
CA ALA A 86 -9.19 18.08 17.57
C ALA A 86 -8.28 19.00 18.42
N SER A 87 -7.55 18.39 19.35
CA SER A 87 -6.61 19.08 20.23
C SER A 87 -5.44 19.72 19.50
N ASP A 88 -4.86 20.75 20.10
CA ASP A 88 -3.72 21.49 19.53
C ASP A 88 -2.58 20.55 19.14
N SER A 89 -2.24 19.57 19.98
CA SER A 89 -1.17 18.60 19.69
C SER A 89 -1.48 17.71 18.48
N ALA A 90 -2.73 17.24 18.32
CA ALA A 90 -3.14 16.45 17.18
C ALA A 90 -3.17 17.30 15.89
N VAL A 91 -3.67 18.52 15.97
CA VAL A 91 -3.77 19.48 14.86
C VAL A 91 -2.40 19.96 14.39
N ILE A 92 -1.52 20.37 15.31
CA ILE A 92 -0.14 20.78 15.02
C ILE A 92 0.65 19.61 14.41
N SER A 93 0.41 18.37 14.86
CA SER A 93 0.98 17.17 14.25
C SER A 93 0.57 17.02 12.78
N VAL A 94 -0.71 17.20 12.44
CA VAL A 94 -1.19 17.22 11.04
C VAL A 94 -0.52 18.33 10.24
N MET A 95 -0.52 19.57 10.73
CA MET A 95 0.05 20.71 9.99
C MET A 95 1.54 20.52 9.73
N ASN A 96 2.30 19.98 10.69
CA ASN A 96 3.70 19.62 10.49
C ASN A 96 3.90 18.49 9.45
N LYS A 97 2.95 17.55 9.30
CA LYS A 97 3.00 16.54 8.22
C LYS A 97 2.62 17.13 6.86
N ASN A 98 1.61 18.00 6.79
CA ASN A 98 1.32 18.76 5.56
C ASN A 98 2.52 19.60 5.13
N ALA A 99 3.21 20.29 6.05
CA ALA A 99 4.37 21.13 5.73
C ALA A 99 5.53 20.31 5.16
N ALA A 100 5.90 19.20 5.82
CA ALA A 100 6.92 18.29 5.31
C ALA A 100 6.54 17.69 3.94
N LEU A 101 5.25 17.39 3.71
CA LEU A 101 4.76 16.95 2.42
C LEU A 101 4.81 18.07 1.36
N ALA A 102 4.52 19.32 1.72
CA ALA A 102 4.53 20.46 0.81
C ALA A 102 5.95 20.79 0.30
N GLU A 103 6.99 20.56 1.12
CA GLU A 103 8.37 20.59 0.64
C GLU A 103 8.64 19.48 -0.40
N ILE A 104 8.35 18.22 -0.06
CA ILE A 104 8.60 17.06 -0.94
C ILE A 104 7.83 17.16 -2.26
N VAL A 105 6.56 17.57 -2.22
CA VAL A 105 5.70 17.71 -3.40
C VAL A 105 6.18 18.86 -4.27
N ALA A 106 6.53 20.02 -3.70
CA ALA A 106 7.07 21.14 -4.49
C ALA A 106 8.45 20.87 -5.11
N GLU A 107 9.24 19.95 -4.54
CA GLU A 107 10.52 19.52 -5.11
C GLU A 107 10.34 18.45 -6.20
N LYS A 108 9.44 17.47 -6.00
CA LYS A 108 9.43 16.22 -6.78
C LYS A 108 8.15 15.93 -7.55
N TYR A 109 7.06 16.66 -7.30
CA TYR A 109 5.77 16.46 -7.94
C TYR A 109 4.86 17.72 -7.83
N PRO A 110 5.26 18.88 -8.42
CA PRO A 110 4.61 20.17 -8.13
C PRO A 110 3.11 20.22 -8.45
N GLU A 111 2.66 19.50 -9.48
CA GLU A 111 1.24 19.33 -9.82
C GLU A 111 0.42 18.67 -8.70
N GLY A 112 1.08 17.96 -7.78
CA GLY A 112 0.48 17.41 -6.57
C GLY A 112 0.11 18.46 -5.52
N CYS A 113 0.55 19.73 -5.64
CA CYS A 113 0.23 20.79 -4.68
C CYS A 113 -1.26 21.17 -4.65
N GLU A 114 -2.06 20.76 -5.66
CA GLU A 114 -3.53 20.79 -5.62
C GLU A 114 -4.10 20.13 -4.33
N TYR A 115 -3.42 19.08 -3.85
CA TYR A 115 -3.80 18.26 -2.70
C TYR A 115 -4.11 19.06 -1.43
N PHE A 116 -3.37 20.14 -1.18
CA PHE A 116 -3.54 20.93 0.04
C PHE A 116 -4.82 21.77 0.05
N PHE A 117 -5.51 21.89 -1.10
CA PHE A 117 -6.73 22.69 -1.28
C PHE A 117 -7.95 21.81 -1.65
N THR A 118 -7.75 20.72 -2.40
CA THR A 118 -8.82 19.81 -2.85
C THR A 118 -8.86 18.47 -2.13
N GLY A 119 -7.78 18.08 -1.43
CA GLY A 119 -7.59 16.72 -0.91
C GLY A 119 -7.32 15.66 -2.00
N ASN A 120 -7.23 16.07 -3.27
CA ASN A 120 -6.94 15.22 -4.42
C ASN A 120 -5.46 15.35 -4.81
N MET A 121 -4.77 14.21 -4.95
CA MET A 121 -3.43 14.17 -5.54
C MET A 121 -3.45 13.10 -6.64
N PRO A 122 -3.36 13.45 -7.93
CA PRO A 122 -3.16 12.46 -8.99
C PRO A 122 -1.81 11.76 -8.78
N ASN A 123 -1.68 10.53 -9.29
CA ASN A 123 -0.44 9.73 -9.49
C ASN A 123 0.58 9.64 -8.34
N TRP A 124 0.24 10.11 -7.14
CA TRP A 124 1.02 10.24 -5.91
C TRP A 124 1.76 8.99 -5.43
N ALA A 125 1.39 7.80 -5.93
CA ALA A 125 2.02 6.53 -5.60
C ALA A 125 3.29 6.24 -6.43
N LEU A 126 3.51 6.97 -7.54
CA LEU A 126 4.66 6.79 -8.43
C LEU A 126 5.97 7.38 -7.86
N VAL A 127 5.88 8.42 -7.02
CA VAL A 127 7.04 9.04 -6.34
C VAL A 127 7.06 8.55 -4.88
N PRO A 128 8.02 7.68 -4.46
CA PRO A 128 8.00 7.04 -3.14
C PRO A 128 7.96 8.00 -1.95
N GLU A 129 8.66 9.14 -2.03
CA GLU A 129 8.71 10.13 -0.95
C GLU A 129 7.39 10.88 -0.80
N VAL A 130 6.73 11.21 -1.92
CA VAL A 130 5.38 11.79 -1.94
C VAL A 130 4.37 10.77 -1.39
N ARG A 131 4.49 9.50 -1.78
CA ARG A 131 3.68 8.39 -1.28
C ARG A 131 3.78 8.25 0.23
N ASP A 132 5.00 8.19 0.77
CA ASP A 132 5.24 7.93 2.18
C ASP A 132 4.95 9.16 3.06
N GLY A 133 5.23 10.36 2.55
CA GLY A 133 4.81 11.63 3.17
C GLY A 133 3.29 11.77 3.24
N ARG A 134 2.57 11.49 2.14
CA ARG A 134 1.09 11.52 2.09
C ARG A 134 0.47 10.47 3.00
N MET A 135 1.09 9.30 3.13
CA MET A 135 0.67 8.29 4.12
C MET A 135 1.02 8.67 5.57
N ALA A 136 2.04 9.48 5.82
CA ALA A 136 2.31 10.03 7.16
C ALA A 136 1.27 11.09 7.56
N ASP A 137 0.92 11.99 6.63
CA ASP A 137 -0.16 12.96 6.81
C ASP A 137 -1.53 12.29 7.02
N LEU A 138 -1.96 11.38 6.13
CA LEU A 138 -3.27 10.74 6.25
C LEU A 138 -3.42 9.92 7.55
N ARG A 139 -2.32 9.41 8.11
CA ARG A 139 -2.29 8.80 9.46
C ARG A 139 -2.44 9.85 10.57
N ALA A 140 -1.77 11.01 10.46
CA ALA A 140 -1.94 12.11 11.41
C ALA A 140 -3.39 12.64 11.39
N LYS A 141 -3.98 12.79 10.20
CA LYS A 141 -5.40 13.18 10.04
C LYS A 141 -6.35 12.13 10.61
N ALA A 142 -6.06 10.84 10.45
CA ALA A 142 -6.84 9.77 11.08
C ALA A 142 -6.76 9.81 12.62
N TYR A 143 -5.59 10.13 13.19
CA TYR A 143 -5.43 10.33 14.64
C TYR A 143 -6.20 11.56 15.14
N ALA A 144 -6.06 12.71 14.47
CA ALA A 144 -6.81 13.92 14.81
C ALA A 144 -8.33 13.74 14.67
N TYR A 145 -8.80 12.95 13.68
CA TYR A 145 -10.21 12.56 13.57
C TYR A 145 -10.69 11.76 14.79
N GLN A 146 -9.93 10.74 15.23
CA GLN A 146 -10.28 9.94 16.40
C GLN A 146 -10.23 10.74 17.72
N ASP A 147 -9.32 11.71 17.84
CA ASP A 147 -9.26 12.65 18.97
C ASP A 147 -10.42 13.66 18.96
N GLY A 148 -10.79 14.17 17.79
CA GLY A 148 -11.79 15.23 17.62
C GLY A 148 -13.26 14.76 17.60
N LYS A 149 -13.54 13.52 17.20
CA LYS A 149 -14.93 13.08 16.94
C LYS A 149 -15.86 13.20 18.15
N PHE A 150 -15.36 12.95 19.37
CA PHE A 150 -16.12 13.04 20.62
C PHE A 150 -15.91 14.35 21.41
N ARG A 151 -15.07 15.28 20.92
CA ARG A 151 -14.89 16.59 21.55
C ARG A 151 -16.07 17.51 21.26
N ALA A 152 -16.37 18.40 22.20
CA ALA A 152 -17.34 19.49 22.00
C ALA A 152 -16.84 20.45 20.92
N ASP A 153 -17.78 21.14 20.25
CA ASP A 153 -17.41 22.18 19.29
C ASP A 153 -16.90 23.44 20.04
N THR A 154 -15.67 23.84 19.73
CA THR A 154 -15.02 25.04 20.26
C THR A 154 -15.32 26.28 19.40
N GLY A 155 -15.98 26.10 18.25
CA GLY A 155 -15.93 27.04 17.14
C GLY A 155 -14.59 26.96 16.41
N VAL A 156 -14.56 27.58 15.23
CA VAL A 156 -13.36 27.69 14.38
C VAL A 156 -13.13 29.14 14.01
N MET A 157 -11.87 29.54 13.86
CA MET A 157 -11.49 30.89 13.46
C MET A 157 -11.90 31.16 12.00
N THR A 158 -12.57 32.28 11.75
CA THR A 158 -13.08 32.69 10.43
C THR A 158 -12.82 34.17 10.13
N GLY A 159 -12.98 34.58 8.87
CA GLY A 159 -13.01 35.98 8.43
C GLY A 159 -11.73 36.74 8.78
N ASP A 160 -11.89 37.96 9.32
CA ASP A 160 -10.82 38.90 9.63
C ASP A 160 -9.67 38.27 10.44
N LYS A 161 -9.96 37.32 11.34
CA LYS A 161 -8.93 36.63 12.12
C LYS A 161 -8.07 35.69 11.27
N GLN A 162 -8.64 34.99 10.28
CA GLN A 162 -7.87 34.21 9.30
C GLN A 162 -6.99 35.15 8.46
N TYR A 163 -7.57 36.25 7.96
CA TYR A 163 -6.85 37.26 7.17
C TYR A 163 -5.67 37.86 7.94
N VAL A 164 -5.86 38.18 9.23
CA VAL A 164 -4.80 38.65 10.14
C VAL A 164 -3.69 37.60 10.32
N ILE A 165 -4.02 36.32 10.53
CA ILE A 165 -2.98 35.27 10.61
C ILE A 165 -2.17 35.18 9.33
N MET A 166 -2.85 35.11 8.18
CA MET A 166 -2.21 34.92 6.88
C MET A 166 -1.32 36.12 6.51
N THR A 167 -1.78 37.35 6.75
CA THR A 167 -1.01 38.56 6.43
C THR A 167 0.11 38.86 7.44
N GLN A 168 -0.16 38.79 8.75
CA GLN A 168 0.80 39.23 9.77
C GLN A 168 1.81 38.15 10.19
N TYR A 169 1.43 36.88 10.18
CA TYR A 169 2.27 35.79 10.69
C TYR A 169 2.79 34.86 9.59
N LEU A 170 1.98 34.56 8.57
CA LEU A 170 2.41 33.73 7.43
C LEU A 170 3.07 34.54 6.30
N GLY A 171 3.10 35.87 6.41
CA GLY A 171 3.71 36.76 5.41
C GLY A 171 3.07 36.64 4.02
N MET A 172 1.75 36.47 3.96
CA MET A 172 0.98 36.40 2.71
C MET A 172 0.50 37.79 2.30
N THR A 173 0.70 38.14 1.04
CA THR A 173 0.08 39.31 0.40
C THR A 173 -1.44 39.13 0.26
N ALA A 174 -2.19 40.21 0.03
CA ALA A 174 -3.63 40.12 -0.21
C ALA A 174 -4.00 39.26 -1.45
N ASP A 175 -3.14 39.24 -2.47
CA ASP A 175 -3.23 38.35 -3.64
C ASP A 175 -3.05 36.88 -3.23
N GLU A 176 -2.01 36.55 -2.46
CA GLU A 176 -1.79 35.19 -1.94
C GLU A 176 -2.93 34.71 -1.03
N VAL A 177 -3.48 35.60 -0.20
CA VAL A 177 -4.68 35.30 0.60
C VAL A 177 -5.85 34.97 -0.31
N PHE A 178 -6.15 35.81 -1.30
CA PHE A 178 -7.22 35.56 -2.26
C PHE A 178 -7.01 34.22 -3.01
N LYS A 179 -5.82 34.00 -3.58
CA LYS A 179 -5.45 32.77 -4.29
C LYS A 179 -5.60 31.53 -3.42
N SER A 180 -5.15 31.55 -2.17
CA SER A 180 -5.34 30.39 -1.27
C SER A 180 -6.82 30.07 -0.98
N MET A 181 -7.69 31.08 -1.05
CA MET A 181 -9.13 30.94 -0.86
C MET A 181 -9.88 30.59 -2.17
N THR A 182 -9.31 30.84 -3.36
CA THR A 182 -9.87 30.43 -4.68
C THR A 182 -9.28 29.14 -5.25
N ALA A 183 -8.05 28.77 -4.85
CA ALA A 183 -7.30 27.61 -5.36
C ALA A 183 -8.13 26.31 -5.34
N PRO A 184 -7.98 25.44 -6.35
CA PRO A 184 -7.07 25.53 -7.51
C PRO A 184 -7.56 26.39 -8.70
N VAL A 185 -8.64 27.18 -8.56
CA VAL A 185 -9.16 27.99 -9.68
C VAL A 185 -8.24 29.18 -9.95
N ASP A 186 -7.70 29.24 -11.16
CA ASP A 186 -6.79 30.28 -11.67
C ASP A 186 -5.50 30.52 -10.86
N VAL A 187 -5.02 29.47 -10.16
CA VAL A 187 -3.74 29.46 -9.43
C VAL A 187 -2.79 28.46 -10.10
N SER A 188 -1.52 28.85 -10.28
CA SER A 188 -0.48 27.96 -10.82
C SER A 188 -0.08 26.89 -9.81
N ASP A 189 0.54 25.80 -10.27
CA ASP A 189 1.03 24.75 -9.36
C ASP A 189 2.16 25.28 -8.47
N GLU A 190 3.02 26.15 -9.01
CA GLU A 190 4.07 26.88 -8.28
C GLU A 190 3.48 27.76 -7.16
N ASP A 191 2.45 28.56 -7.47
CA ASP A 191 1.74 29.38 -6.48
C ASP A 191 1.07 28.47 -5.43
N MET A 192 0.38 27.40 -5.85
CA MET A 192 -0.22 26.43 -4.91
C MET A 192 0.81 25.80 -3.98
N CYS A 193 2.01 25.46 -4.48
CA CYS A 193 3.10 24.96 -3.66
C CYS A 193 3.62 26.02 -2.67
N ALA A 194 3.86 27.26 -3.12
CA ALA A 194 4.31 28.35 -2.26
C ALA A 194 3.29 28.68 -1.15
N LEU A 195 2.00 28.74 -1.52
CA LEU A 195 0.88 28.92 -0.60
C LEU A 195 0.78 27.76 0.39
N ALA A 196 0.86 26.50 -0.07
CA ALA A 196 0.81 25.32 0.80
C ALA A 196 1.95 25.30 1.83
N LYS A 197 3.17 25.71 1.44
CA LYS A 197 4.30 25.86 2.37
C LYS A 197 4.03 26.92 3.44
N LYS A 198 3.59 28.13 3.04
CA LYS A 198 3.22 29.20 3.99
C LYS A 198 2.11 28.75 4.96
N ILE A 199 1.00 28.24 4.42
CA ILE A 199 -0.21 27.89 5.16
C ILE A 199 0.02 26.80 6.21
N ASN A 200 0.84 25.79 5.90
CA ASN A 200 1.08 24.67 6.80
C ASN A 200 2.26 24.89 7.77
N ASN A 201 3.03 25.96 7.61
CA ASN A 201 4.12 26.32 8.51
C ASN A 201 3.59 26.90 9.84
N VAL A 202 3.01 26.04 10.69
CA VAL A 202 2.52 26.43 12.02
C VAL A 202 3.62 26.98 12.94
N GLY A 203 4.89 26.70 12.66
CA GLY A 203 6.03 27.12 13.48
C GLY A 203 6.25 28.63 13.58
N VAL A 204 5.71 29.44 12.65
CA VAL A 204 5.83 30.91 12.69
C VAL A 204 4.73 31.62 13.48
N LEU A 205 3.68 30.91 13.91
CA LEU A 205 2.63 31.50 14.75
C LEU A 205 3.01 31.44 16.24
N PRO A 206 2.55 32.41 17.06
CA PRO A 206 2.46 32.27 18.52
C PRO A 206 1.80 30.95 18.90
N LYS A 207 2.30 30.27 19.93
CA LYS A 207 1.88 28.91 20.32
C LYS A 207 0.37 28.81 20.57
N GLU A 208 -0.18 29.90 21.09
CA GLU A 208 -1.58 30.12 21.44
C GLU A 208 -2.50 30.13 20.20
N LEU A 209 -1.95 30.44 19.02
CA LEU A 209 -2.67 30.49 17.74
C LEU A 209 -2.43 29.25 16.86
N GLN A 210 -1.44 28.41 17.16
CA GLN A 210 -1.07 27.25 16.32
C GLN A 210 -2.20 26.21 16.22
N GLY A 211 -2.87 25.91 17.34
CA GLY A 211 -4.01 25.00 17.38
C GLY A 211 -5.24 25.57 16.66
N ASP A 212 -5.56 26.84 16.90
CA ASP A 212 -6.71 27.51 16.27
C ASP A 212 -6.55 27.69 14.76
N TRP A 213 -5.34 28.03 14.29
CA TRP A 213 -5.05 28.13 12.87
C TRP A 213 -5.17 26.77 12.18
N GLY A 214 -4.59 25.71 12.75
CA GLY A 214 -4.72 24.37 12.18
C GLY A 214 -6.15 23.85 12.21
N ARG A 215 -6.95 24.16 13.25
CA ARG A 215 -8.40 23.88 13.28
C ARG A 215 -9.12 24.63 12.18
N ALA A 216 -8.82 25.90 11.96
CA ALA A 216 -9.42 26.71 10.90
C ALA A 216 -9.10 26.17 9.50
N TRP A 217 -7.82 25.87 9.23
CA TRP A 217 -7.38 25.35 7.94
C TRP A 217 -7.98 23.97 7.64
N LEU A 218 -7.83 23.01 8.56
CA LEU A 218 -8.35 21.65 8.39
C LEU A 218 -9.89 21.60 8.47
N GLY A 219 -10.50 22.53 9.21
CA GLY A 219 -11.95 22.70 9.39
C GLY A 219 -12.69 23.30 8.19
N ASN A 220 -11.98 23.95 7.25
CA ASN A 220 -12.54 24.27 5.94
C ASN A 220 -12.75 23.00 5.09
N GLY A 221 -11.91 21.98 5.29
CA GLY A 221 -11.95 20.70 4.60
C GLY A 221 -11.52 20.76 3.12
N PRO A 222 -11.50 19.61 2.43
CA PRO A 222 -11.30 19.58 0.98
C PRO A 222 -12.48 20.29 0.28
N SER A 223 -12.19 20.98 -0.83
CA SER A 223 -13.20 21.67 -1.64
C SER A 223 -13.57 20.91 -2.92
N PRO A 224 -14.42 19.86 -2.88
CA PRO A 224 -14.73 18.98 -4.02
C PRO A 224 -15.47 19.64 -5.20
N GLN A 225 -15.83 20.92 -5.06
CA GLN A 225 -16.49 21.71 -6.10
C GLN A 225 -15.49 22.51 -6.94
N LYS A 226 -14.28 22.77 -6.42
CA LYS A 226 -13.23 23.47 -7.15
C LYS A 226 -12.38 22.45 -7.91
N LYS A 227 -12.36 22.57 -9.23
CA LYS A 227 -11.37 21.92 -10.10
C LYS A 227 -10.42 22.99 -10.61
N LYS A 228 -9.16 22.63 -10.84
CA LYS A 228 -8.35 23.32 -11.84
C LYS A 228 -9.10 23.18 -13.18
N PRO A 229 -9.42 24.27 -13.91
CA PRO A 229 -9.88 24.13 -15.29
C PRO A 229 -8.87 23.29 -16.06
N ALA A 230 -9.31 22.45 -16.99
CA ALA A 230 -8.38 21.82 -17.93
C ALA A 230 -7.69 22.95 -18.70
N ALA A 231 -6.39 23.14 -18.49
CA ALA A 231 -5.69 24.28 -19.04
C ALA A 231 -5.71 24.20 -20.57
N ASP A 232 -6.24 25.24 -21.23
CA ASP A 232 -6.07 25.41 -22.67
C ASP A 232 -4.58 25.31 -22.98
N ALA A 233 -4.23 24.38 -23.86
CA ALA A 233 -2.89 23.80 -23.92
C ALA A 233 -1.81 24.87 -24.17
N LYS A 234 -1.13 25.30 -23.09
CA LYS A 234 0.14 26.03 -23.19
C LYS A 234 1.10 25.13 -23.95
N ALA A 235 1.56 25.60 -25.10
CA ALA A 235 2.31 24.79 -26.06
C ALA A 235 3.59 24.22 -25.42
N GLU A 236 3.54 22.93 -25.07
CA GLU A 236 4.67 22.23 -24.46
C GLU A 236 5.85 22.17 -25.43
N SER A 237 7.04 22.43 -24.90
CA SER A 237 8.28 22.25 -25.63
C SER A 237 8.47 20.77 -25.96
N ARG A 238 8.31 20.42 -27.24
CA ARG A 238 8.52 19.08 -27.82
C ARG A 238 9.68 18.28 -27.17
N ALA A 239 9.37 17.32 -26.28
CA ALA A 239 10.25 16.17 -25.98
C ALA A 239 9.66 15.07 -25.06
N VAL A 240 8.35 15.03 -24.76
CA VAL A 240 7.72 13.90 -24.03
C VAL A 240 6.57 13.32 -24.87
N ALA A 241 6.31 12.02 -24.73
CA ALA A 241 5.32 11.30 -25.53
C ALA A 241 3.87 11.69 -25.17
N GLN A 242 2.96 11.49 -26.12
CA GLN A 242 1.54 11.79 -25.95
C GLN A 242 0.94 10.95 -24.81
N GLU A 243 0.34 11.59 -23.80
CA GLU A 243 -0.54 10.90 -22.86
C GLU A 243 -1.80 10.41 -23.58
N THR A 244 -1.77 9.17 -24.06
CA THR A 244 -3.00 8.41 -24.30
C THR A 244 -3.73 8.20 -22.98
N LYS A 245 -5.07 8.26 -23.00
CA LYS A 245 -5.89 7.87 -21.84
C LYS A 245 -5.43 6.49 -21.34
N PRO A 246 -5.27 6.29 -20.01
CA PRO A 246 -4.85 5.02 -19.46
C PRO A 246 -5.78 3.90 -19.93
N GLY A 247 -5.19 2.81 -20.40
CA GLY A 247 -5.90 1.60 -20.79
C GLY A 247 -6.29 0.75 -19.59
N SER A 248 -6.65 -0.50 -19.88
CA SER A 248 -6.79 -1.57 -18.88
C SER A 248 -5.51 -1.73 -18.06
N PHE A 249 -4.36 -1.81 -18.74
CA PHE A 249 -3.05 -2.01 -18.14
C PHE A 249 -2.73 -1.04 -16.98
N GLU A 250 -2.79 0.27 -17.20
CA GLU A 250 -2.47 1.26 -16.17
C GLU A 250 -3.39 1.16 -14.95
N LYS A 251 -4.67 0.88 -15.18
CA LYS A 251 -5.67 0.67 -14.13
C LYS A 251 -5.37 -0.61 -13.34
N GLU A 252 -4.96 -1.68 -14.01
CA GLU A 252 -4.58 -2.94 -13.38
C GLU A 252 -3.26 -2.82 -12.60
N MET A 253 -2.28 -2.05 -13.08
CA MET A 253 -1.06 -1.76 -12.33
C MET A 253 -1.35 -0.94 -11.06
N GLN A 254 -2.22 0.06 -11.15
CA GLN A 254 -2.66 0.83 -9.98
C GLN A 254 -3.33 -0.05 -8.90
N VAL A 255 -4.14 -1.04 -9.30
CA VAL A 255 -4.71 -2.04 -8.39
C VAL A 255 -3.62 -2.97 -7.84
N LEU A 256 -2.71 -3.45 -8.70
CA LEU A 256 -1.65 -4.39 -8.35
C LEU A 256 -0.72 -3.84 -7.27
N ALA A 257 -0.37 -2.54 -7.34
CA ALA A 257 0.42 -1.85 -6.32
C ALA A 257 -0.19 -1.96 -4.89
N GLY A 258 -1.52 -1.87 -4.77
CA GLY A 258 -2.22 -1.91 -3.48
C GLY A 258 -2.45 -3.31 -2.90
N ILE A 259 -2.35 -4.37 -3.73
CA ILE A 259 -2.58 -5.76 -3.32
C ILE A 259 -1.32 -6.62 -3.28
N ASN A 260 -0.34 -6.36 -4.15
CA ASN A 260 0.90 -7.13 -4.27
C ASN A 260 2.07 -6.25 -4.75
N PRO A 261 2.69 -5.46 -3.86
CA PRO A 261 3.74 -4.50 -4.20
C PRO A 261 4.98 -5.16 -4.84
N PHE A 262 5.29 -6.42 -4.50
CA PHE A 262 6.37 -7.19 -5.14
C PHE A 262 6.09 -7.46 -6.62
N VAL A 263 4.91 -7.98 -6.96
CA VAL A 263 4.56 -8.29 -8.37
C VAL A 263 4.38 -6.99 -9.18
N HIS A 264 3.89 -5.92 -8.57
CA HIS A 264 3.86 -4.59 -9.20
C HIS A 264 5.27 -4.12 -9.62
N ALA A 265 6.27 -4.20 -8.73
CA ALA A 265 7.63 -3.79 -9.07
C ALA A 265 8.23 -4.64 -10.22
N VAL A 266 8.00 -5.96 -10.19
CA VAL A 266 8.41 -6.88 -11.27
C VAL A 266 7.75 -6.54 -12.61
N PHE A 267 6.53 -6.01 -12.60
CA PHE A 267 5.81 -5.64 -13.82
C PHE A 267 6.23 -4.27 -14.36
N MET A 268 6.48 -3.28 -13.48
CA MET A 268 6.94 -1.95 -13.91
C MET A 268 8.38 -1.94 -14.43
N ASP A 269 9.29 -2.74 -13.84
CA ASP A 269 10.67 -2.90 -14.37
C ASP A 269 10.71 -3.58 -15.75
N HIS A 270 9.61 -4.24 -16.16
CA HIS A 270 9.49 -5.05 -17.37
C HIS A 270 8.19 -4.72 -18.14
N GLU A 271 7.87 -3.42 -18.21
CA GLU A 271 6.56 -2.90 -18.63
C GLU A 271 6.15 -3.38 -20.04
N ASP A 272 7.06 -3.42 -21.01
CA ASP A 272 6.77 -3.88 -22.38
C ASP A 272 6.23 -5.32 -22.43
N GLU A 273 6.82 -6.23 -21.66
CA GLU A 273 6.39 -7.64 -21.61
C GLU A 273 5.12 -7.79 -20.76
N ALA A 274 4.98 -7.00 -19.68
CA ALA A 274 3.74 -6.94 -18.92
C ALA A 274 2.58 -6.49 -19.82
N ARG A 275 2.72 -5.40 -20.58
CA ARG A 275 1.73 -4.90 -21.55
C ARG A 275 1.36 -5.96 -22.59
N GLN A 276 2.35 -6.68 -23.14
CA GLN A 276 2.10 -7.78 -24.07
C GLN A 276 1.30 -8.93 -23.44
N LEU A 277 1.54 -9.27 -22.18
CA LEU A 277 0.79 -10.30 -21.46
C LEU A 277 -0.68 -9.89 -21.26
N PHE A 278 -0.95 -8.64 -20.84
CA PHE A 278 -2.32 -8.15 -20.69
C PHE A 278 -3.06 -8.08 -22.03
N ALA A 279 -2.45 -7.51 -23.08
CA ALA A 279 -3.04 -7.48 -24.42
C ALA A 279 -3.35 -8.89 -24.96
N THR A 280 -2.51 -9.88 -24.65
CA THR A 280 -2.75 -11.29 -24.99
C THR A 280 -3.89 -11.89 -24.18
N ALA A 281 -4.02 -11.55 -22.89
CA ALA A 281 -5.14 -11.99 -22.05
C ALA A 281 -6.49 -11.42 -22.52
N GLU A 282 -6.52 -10.13 -22.87
CA GLU A 282 -7.69 -9.48 -23.48
C GLU A 282 -8.05 -10.10 -24.82
N ALA A 283 -7.09 -10.25 -25.74
CA ALA A 283 -7.30 -10.89 -27.05
C ALA A 283 -7.75 -12.36 -26.94
N SER A 284 -7.41 -13.05 -25.84
CA SER A 284 -7.90 -14.41 -25.55
C SER A 284 -9.36 -14.45 -25.08
N GLY A 285 -9.95 -13.30 -24.72
CA GLY A 285 -11.25 -13.22 -24.06
C GLY A 285 -11.23 -13.74 -22.61
N GLY A 286 -10.13 -13.54 -21.89
CA GLY A 286 -9.97 -14.02 -20.51
C GLY A 286 -9.75 -15.53 -20.37
N LYS A 287 -9.34 -16.23 -21.44
CA LYS A 287 -9.04 -17.68 -21.41
C LYS A 287 -7.69 -18.02 -20.75
N ILE A 288 -6.84 -17.02 -20.56
CA ILE A 288 -5.55 -17.14 -19.86
C ILE A 288 -5.75 -16.68 -18.41
N ASP A 289 -5.37 -17.50 -17.43
CA ASP A 289 -5.38 -17.09 -16.01
C ASP A 289 -4.26 -16.05 -15.75
N PRO A 290 -4.59 -14.80 -15.34
CA PRO A 290 -3.59 -13.78 -15.04
C PRO A 290 -2.59 -14.19 -13.95
N ARG A 291 -2.96 -15.15 -13.08
CA ARG A 291 -2.07 -15.70 -12.04
C ARG A 291 -0.91 -16.50 -12.65
N VAL A 292 -1.14 -17.16 -13.78
CA VAL A 292 -0.10 -17.90 -14.51
C VAL A 292 0.87 -16.94 -15.19
N GLN A 293 0.37 -15.84 -15.77
CA GLN A 293 1.21 -14.78 -16.33
C GLN A 293 2.05 -14.09 -15.25
N ALA A 294 1.46 -13.75 -14.10
CA ALA A 294 2.17 -13.19 -12.96
C ALA A 294 3.22 -14.16 -12.39
N ALA A 295 2.91 -15.45 -12.31
CA ALA A 295 3.87 -16.47 -11.90
C ALA A 295 5.05 -16.59 -12.89
N ALA A 296 4.80 -16.51 -14.20
CA ALA A 296 5.84 -16.55 -15.22
C ALA A 296 6.79 -15.33 -15.13
N MET A 297 6.26 -14.11 -15.00
CA MET A 297 7.06 -12.90 -14.80
C MET A 297 7.88 -12.96 -13.50
N VAL A 298 7.28 -13.44 -12.40
CA VAL A 298 7.99 -13.65 -11.13
C VAL A 298 9.08 -14.72 -11.27
N ALA A 299 8.84 -15.82 -11.99
CA ALA A 299 9.86 -16.85 -12.22
C ALA A 299 11.02 -16.34 -13.09
N LYS A 300 10.72 -15.55 -14.14
CA LYS A 300 11.69 -15.01 -15.10
C LYS A 300 12.55 -13.88 -14.51
N TYR A 301 11.97 -13.01 -13.69
CA TYR A 301 12.61 -11.77 -13.23
C TYR A 301 12.66 -11.63 -11.70
N GLY A 302 11.56 -11.91 -11.01
CA GLY A 302 11.45 -11.81 -9.56
C GLY A 302 12.41 -12.75 -8.82
N ASN A 303 12.35 -14.05 -9.09
CA ASN A 303 13.14 -15.07 -8.40
C ASN A 303 14.66 -14.90 -8.63
N PRO A 304 15.16 -14.58 -9.84
CA PRO A 304 16.58 -14.26 -10.04
C PRO A 304 17.05 -13.02 -9.27
N ALA A 305 16.23 -11.98 -9.13
CA ALA A 305 16.55 -10.84 -8.26
C ALA A 305 16.55 -11.25 -6.78
N LEU A 306 15.49 -11.90 -6.28
CA LEU A 306 15.43 -12.41 -4.89
C LEU A 306 16.63 -13.30 -4.53
N SER A 307 17.09 -14.14 -5.46
CA SER A 307 18.27 -14.99 -5.28
C SER A 307 19.61 -14.23 -5.22
N ARG A 308 19.62 -12.91 -5.43
CA ARG A 308 20.79 -12.02 -5.37
C ARG A 308 20.76 -11.02 -4.20
N ALA A 309 19.64 -10.90 -3.49
CA ALA A 309 19.48 -9.97 -2.37
C ALA A 309 20.50 -10.20 -1.25
N SER A 310 20.87 -9.13 -0.55
CA SER A 310 21.73 -9.13 0.63
C SER A 310 21.21 -10.02 1.76
N ASP A 311 22.12 -10.54 2.59
CA ASP A 311 21.77 -11.40 3.74
C ASP A 311 20.75 -10.72 4.66
N THR A 312 20.96 -9.45 4.99
CA THR A 312 20.08 -8.65 5.87
C THR A 312 18.64 -8.60 5.35
N ILE A 313 18.44 -8.28 4.07
CA ILE A 313 17.11 -8.10 3.49
C ILE A 313 16.45 -9.46 3.23
N ALA A 314 17.22 -10.47 2.82
CA ALA A 314 16.70 -11.85 2.70
C ALA A 314 16.23 -12.42 4.06
N ILE A 315 16.99 -12.18 5.13
CA ILE A 315 16.64 -12.61 6.49
C ILE A 315 15.36 -11.90 6.96
N ASP A 316 15.16 -10.61 6.68
CA ASP A 316 13.92 -9.92 7.03
C ASP A 316 12.70 -10.50 6.30
N VAL A 317 12.82 -10.85 5.00
CA VAL A 317 11.75 -11.55 4.27
C VAL A 317 11.32 -12.83 4.99
N LEU A 318 12.26 -13.69 5.42
CA LEU A 318 11.87 -14.89 6.17
C LEU A 318 11.31 -14.58 7.56
N LYS A 319 11.77 -13.54 8.26
CA LYS A 319 11.12 -13.09 9.49
C LYS A 319 9.67 -12.70 9.25
N LYS A 320 9.38 -11.98 8.15
CA LYS A 320 7.99 -11.62 7.77
C LYS A 320 7.15 -12.81 7.32
N THR A 321 7.75 -13.84 6.70
CA THR A 321 7.07 -15.12 6.45
C THR A 321 6.75 -15.86 7.76
N GLY A 322 7.67 -15.82 8.74
CA GLY A 322 7.45 -16.36 10.09
C GLY A 322 6.30 -15.66 10.83
N GLU A 323 6.35 -14.33 10.95
CA GLU A 323 5.30 -13.52 11.60
C GLU A 323 3.92 -13.68 10.90
N LEU A 324 3.90 -13.88 9.57
CA LEU A 324 2.70 -14.24 8.81
C LEU A 324 2.17 -15.64 9.20
N ASN A 325 3.06 -16.63 9.28
CA ASN A 325 2.64 -17.99 9.62
C ASN A 325 2.18 -18.13 11.07
N GLU A 326 2.74 -17.35 12.01
CA GLU A 326 2.20 -17.22 13.37
C GLU A 326 0.79 -16.62 13.36
N ALA A 327 0.54 -15.59 12.54
CA ALA A 327 -0.80 -15.02 12.40
C ALA A 327 -1.79 -16.01 11.78
N LEU A 328 -1.37 -16.82 10.81
CA LEU A 328 -2.17 -17.91 10.26
C LEU A 328 -2.46 -18.96 11.34
N ALA A 329 -1.44 -19.49 12.02
CA ALA A 329 -1.59 -20.48 13.08
C ALA A 329 -2.48 -20.01 14.25
N ARG A 330 -2.53 -18.69 14.51
CA ARG A 330 -3.31 -18.10 15.60
C ARG A 330 -4.73 -17.69 15.22
N TYR A 331 -4.95 -17.21 14.00
CA TYR A 331 -6.23 -16.60 13.59
C TYR A 331 -6.93 -17.33 12.43
N TYR A 332 -6.22 -18.13 11.62
CA TYR A 332 -6.79 -18.91 10.52
C TYR A 332 -5.97 -20.18 10.21
N PRO A 333 -6.00 -21.22 11.07
CA PRO A 333 -5.10 -22.38 10.97
C PRO A 333 -5.16 -23.13 9.63
N GLN A 334 -6.33 -23.16 8.98
CA GLN A 334 -6.51 -23.73 7.64
C GLN A 334 -5.54 -23.12 6.60
N GLY A 335 -5.26 -21.82 6.70
CA GLY A 335 -4.36 -21.10 5.79
C GLY A 335 -2.87 -21.45 5.96
N CYS A 336 -2.48 -22.20 7.00
CA CYS A 336 -1.14 -22.78 7.08
C CYS A 336 -0.88 -23.75 5.91
N LYS A 337 -1.92 -24.40 5.37
CA LYS A 337 -1.82 -25.25 4.17
C LYS A 337 -1.59 -24.42 2.91
N ASP A 338 -2.30 -23.30 2.77
CA ASP A 338 -2.10 -22.36 1.64
C ASP A 338 -0.63 -21.90 1.56
N LEU A 339 -0.05 -21.59 2.73
CA LEU A 339 1.31 -21.03 2.82
C LEU A 339 2.39 -22.01 2.32
N VAL A 340 2.17 -23.32 2.35
CA VAL A 340 3.09 -24.30 1.75
C VAL A 340 3.24 -24.08 0.24
N THR A 341 2.20 -23.56 -0.42
CA THR A 341 2.24 -23.15 -1.84
C THR A 341 2.66 -21.69 -2.03
N MET A 342 3.16 -21.03 -0.97
CA MET A 342 3.46 -19.60 -0.88
C MET A 342 2.26 -18.68 -1.21
N ARG A 343 1.04 -19.17 -0.95
CA ARG A 343 -0.23 -18.47 -1.16
C ARG A 343 -0.90 -18.18 0.20
N VAL A 344 -1.78 -17.19 0.23
CA VAL A 344 -2.66 -16.91 1.36
C VAL A 344 -4.05 -16.69 0.78
N SER A 345 -5.01 -17.58 1.09
CA SER A 345 -6.37 -17.51 0.53
C SER A 345 -7.08 -16.18 0.82
N GLN A 346 -8.07 -15.83 0.01
CA GLN A 346 -8.87 -14.62 0.24
C GLN A 346 -9.58 -14.65 1.61
N SER A 347 -9.99 -15.84 2.07
CA SER A 347 -10.53 -16.07 3.42
C SER A 347 -9.53 -15.73 4.52
N ALA A 348 -8.28 -16.17 4.39
CA ALA A 348 -7.20 -15.80 5.30
C ALA A 348 -6.90 -14.29 5.24
N GLN A 349 -6.89 -13.68 4.05
CA GLN A 349 -6.74 -12.24 3.86
C GLN A 349 -7.96 -11.41 4.32
N ALA A 350 -9.11 -12.03 4.61
CA ALA A 350 -10.25 -11.36 5.22
C ALA A 350 -10.08 -11.13 6.73
N ILE A 351 -9.03 -11.70 7.35
CA ILE A 351 -8.70 -11.55 8.77
C ILE A 351 -7.61 -10.46 8.95
N PRO A 352 -7.81 -9.43 9.79
CA PRO A 352 -6.98 -8.23 9.77
C PRO A 352 -5.50 -8.51 10.05
N GLN A 353 -5.20 -9.33 11.06
CA GLN A 353 -3.83 -9.65 11.50
C GLN A 353 -3.06 -10.41 10.41
N VAL A 354 -3.72 -11.38 9.76
CA VAL A 354 -3.15 -12.12 8.62
C VAL A 354 -2.95 -11.20 7.43
N LYS A 355 -3.93 -10.33 7.11
CA LYS A 355 -3.84 -9.39 5.98
C LYS A 355 -2.72 -8.35 6.15
N GLU A 356 -2.44 -7.92 7.38
CA GLU A 356 -1.34 -7.02 7.71
C GLU A 356 0.01 -7.71 7.49
N ARG A 357 0.22 -8.87 8.13
CA ARG A 357 1.47 -9.65 8.01
C ARG A 357 1.75 -10.10 6.59
N TYR A 358 0.71 -10.49 5.83
CA TYR A 358 0.86 -10.85 4.42
C TYR A 358 1.33 -9.68 3.56
N PHE A 359 0.88 -8.45 3.85
CA PHE A 359 1.38 -7.26 3.16
C PHE A 359 2.80 -6.89 3.57
N GLN A 360 3.16 -7.03 4.85
CA GLN A 360 4.54 -6.84 5.32
C GLN A 360 5.51 -7.84 4.68
N TYR A 361 5.11 -9.10 4.52
CA TYR A 361 5.84 -10.11 3.73
C TYR A 361 5.99 -9.71 2.26
N LEU A 362 4.91 -9.26 1.59
CA LEU A 362 4.97 -8.85 0.18
C LEU A 362 5.81 -7.58 -0.05
N GLU A 363 5.78 -6.62 0.87
CA GLU A 363 6.63 -5.42 0.78
C GLU A 363 8.10 -5.74 1.10
N ALA A 364 8.39 -6.63 2.07
CA ALA A 364 9.74 -7.15 2.27
C ALA A 364 10.26 -7.87 1.00
N LYS A 365 9.41 -8.64 0.31
CA LYS A 365 9.77 -9.23 -0.99
C LYS A 365 9.98 -8.18 -2.09
N ARG A 366 9.28 -7.04 -2.07
CA ARG A 366 9.57 -5.92 -2.97
C ARG A 366 10.95 -5.32 -2.66
N LEU A 367 11.27 -5.05 -1.40
CA LEU A 367 12.59 -4.53 -1.00
C LEU A 367 13.73 -5.49 -1.37
N ALA A 368 13.52 -6.81 -1.21
CA ALA A 368 14.46 -7.83 -1.66
C ALA A 368 14.60 -7.90 -3.19
N TYR A 369 13.57 -7.53 -3.95
CA TYR A 369 13.63 -7.40 -5.40
C TYR A 369 14.45 -6.17 -5.82
N GLU A 370 14.21 -4.98 -5.22
CA GLU A 370 15.00 -3.77 -5.52
C GLU A 370 16.49 -3.94 -5.19
N ASP A 371 16.81 -4.51 -4.03
CA ASP A 371 18.19 -4.80 -3.62
C ASP A 371 18.83 -5.90 -4.50
N GLY A 372 18.04 -6.89 -4.88
CA GLY A 372 18.50 -8.04 -5.67
C GLY A 372 18.69 -7.75 -7.16
N LYS A 373 17.90 -6.86 -7.77
CA LYS A 373 17.92 -6.65 -9.23
C LYS A 373 19.23 -6.05 -9.73
N THR A 374 19.85 -5.18 -8.94
CA THR A 374 21.11 -4.47 -9.25
C THR A 374 22.38 -5.26 -8.93
N ARG A 375 22.28 -6.32 -8.12
CA ARG A 375 23.45 -7.10 -7.65
C ARG A 375 23.99 -8.08 -8.69
N PRO A 376 25.28 -8.46 -8.63
CA PRO A 376 25.83 -9.53 -9.47
C PRO A 376 25.19 -10.89 -9.16
N PRO A 377 25.26 -11.88 -10.08
CA PRO A 377 24.76 -13.24 -9.83
C PRO A 377 25.39 -13.87 -8.58
N ALA A 378 24.54 -14.38 -7.68
CA ALA A 378 24.99 -15.11 -6.50
C ALA A 378 25.48 -16.51 -6.90
N ALA A 379 26.75 -16.81 -6.62
CA ALA A 379 27.44 -18.01 -7.13
C ALA A 379 27.03 -19.33 -6.45
N VAL A 380 26.26 -19.30 -5.35
CA VAL A 380 25.93 -20.49 -4.56
C VAL A 380 24.42 -20.61 -4.38
N LYS A 381 23.87 -21.72 -4.87
CA LYS A 381 22.54 -22.25 -4.52
C LYS A 381 22.74 -23.53 -3.72
N LEU A 382 21.99 -23.70 -2.63
CA LEU A 382 22.02 -24.94 -1.86
C LEU A 382 21.51 -26.10 -2.73
N THR A 383 22.20 -27.24 -2.68
CA THR A 383 21.73 -28.48 -3.30
C THR A 383 20.49 -29.02 -2.57
N ALA A 384 19.74 -29.90 -3.24
CA ALA A 384 18.60 -30.60 -2.62
C ALA A 384 19.00 -31.42 -1.35
N GLN A 385 20.28 -31.79 -1.21
CA GLN A 385 20.79 -32.47 -0.02
C GLN A 385 21.04 -31.48 1.12
N GLU A 386 21.66 -30.34 0.86
CA GLU A 386 21.89 -29.28 1.87
C GLU A 386 20.56 -28.67 2.34
N ILE A 387 19.59 -28.49 1.44
CA ILE A 387 18.21 -28.08 1.78
C ILE A 387 17.57 -29.10 2.73
N LEU A 388 17.67 -30.40 2.44
CA LEU A 388 17.13 -31.45 3.30
C LEU A 388 17.85 -31.51 4.66
N GLN A 389 19.17 -31.30 4.68
CA GLN A 389 19.94 -31.21 5.93
C GLN A 389 19.52 -29.99 6.76
N MET A 390 19.33 -28.82 6.17
CA MET A 390 18.82 -27.63 6.85
C MET A 390 17.45 -27.89 7.51
N ILE A 391 16.52 -28.44 6.73
CA ILE A 391 15.15 -28.75 7.17
C ILE A 391 15.13 -29.78 8.32
N THR A 392 15.96 -30.82 8.25
CA THR A 392 15.96 -31.91 9.23
C THR A 392 16.84 -31.65 10.46
N GLN A 393 17.98 -30.98 10.31
CA GLN A 393 18.97 -30.80 11.38
C GLN A 393 18.84 -29.48 12.13
N HIS A 394 18.36 -28.42 11.47
CA HIS A 394 18.25 -27.08 12.07
C HIS A 394 16.81 -26.64 12.28
N LEU A 395 15.91 -26.91 11.33
CA LEU A 395 14.48 -26.59 11.48
C LEU A 395 13.70 -27.70 12.21
N GLY A 396 14.29 -28.89 12.39
CA GLY A 396 13.69 -29.99 13.15
C GLY A 396 12.40 -30.55 12.55
N VAL A 397 12.28 -30.54 11.21
CA VAL A 397 11.17 -31.16 10.48
C VAL A 397 11.63 -32.51 9.95
N THR A 398 10.92 -33.59 10.29
CA THR A 398 11.35 -34.94 9.89
C THR A 398 11.15 -35.19 8.40
N ALA A 399 11.86 -36.19 7.85
CA ALA A 399 11.63 -36.62 6.48
C ALA A 399 10.20 -37.11 6.23
N GLU A 400 9.51 -37.63 7.26
CA GLU A 400 8.11 -38.04 7.18
C GLU A 400 7.16 -36.83 7.15
N GLU A 401 7.42 -35.82 7.98
CA GLU A 401 6.68 -34.54 7.94
C GLU A 401 6.87 -33.82 6.62
N ALA A 402 8.08 -33.79 6.07
CA ALA A 402 8.35 -33.26 4.73
C ALA A 402 7.61 -34.03 3.63
N VAL A 403 7.43 -35.35 3.78
CA VAL A 403 6.59 -36.15 2.87
C VAL A 403 5.10 -35.85 3.06
N LYS A 404 4.60 -35.63 4.30
CA LYS A 404 3.20 -35.21 4.53
C LYS A 404 2.85 -33.91 3.80
N LEU A 405 3.80 -32.97 3.64
CA LEU A 405 3.58 -31.72 2.91
C LEU A 405 3.27 -31.89 1.42
N THR A 406 3.62 -33.03 0.80
CA THR A 406 3.18 -33.32 -0.58
C THR A 406 1.72 -33.78 -0.66
N LYS A 407 1.05 -33.90 0.49
CA LYS A 407 -0.32 -34.36 0.68
C LYS A 407 -1.11 -33.44 1.63
N LEU A 408 -1.16 -32.15 1.34
CA LEU A 408 -1.77 -31.13 2.21
C LEU A 408 -3.23 -31.40 2.63
N ALA A 409 -3.98 -32.19 1.85
CA ALA A 409 -5.35 -32.60 2.18
C ALA A 409 -5.43 -33.69 3.28
N GLU A 410 -4.38 -34.52 3.45
CA GLU A 410 -4.32 -35.58 4.48
C GLU A 410 -3.81 -35.04 5.84
N LEU A 411 -3.23 -33.84 5.88
CA LEU A 411 -2.76 -33.19 7.11
C LEU A 411 -3.91 -32.55 7.90
N SER A 412 -3.87 -32.62 9.23
CA SER A 412 -4.67 -31.70 10.05
C SER A 412 -4.11 -30.27 9.98
N ASP A 413 -4.96 -29.25 10.17
CA ASP A 413 -4.53 -27.84 10.15
C ASP A 413 -3.48 -27.56 11.23
N LYS A 414 -3.61 -28.22 12.40
CA LYS A 414 -2.65 -28.12 13.51
C LYS A 414 -1.28 -28.72 13.17
N GLU A 415 -1.23 -29.86 12.49
CA GLU A 415 0.03 -30.40 11.97
C GLU A 415 0.62 -29.49 10.90
N ALA A 416 -0.20 -29.01 9.95
CA ALA A 416 0.26 -28.11 8.89
C ALA A 416 0.93 -26.86 9.49
N CYS A 417 0.29 -26.16 10.43
CA CYS A 417 0.89 -25.01 11.12
C CYS A 417 2.17 -25.39 11.90
N SER A 418 2.18 -26.52 12.60
CA SER A 418 3.36 -26.99 13.35
C SER A 418 4.58 -27.22 12.44
N ILE A 419 4.35 -27.74 11.24
CA ILE A 419 5.41 -27.99 10.25
C ILE A 419 5.83 -26.68 9.57
N THR A 420 4.89 -25.84 9.13
CA THR A 420 5.22 -24.55 8.48
C THR A 420 5.87 -23.56 9.43
N MET A 421 5.56 -23.57 10.72
CA MET A 421 6.21 -22.70 11.72
C MET A 421 7.70 -23.00 11.83
N ARG A 422 8.06 -24.28 11.81
CA ARG A 422 9.46 -24.73 11.77
C ARG A 422 10.12 -24.38 10.43
N LEU A 423 9.48 -24.66 9.30
CA LEU A 423 10.05 -24.38 7.97
C LEU A 423 10.34 -22.90 7.71
N ASN A 424 9.53 -21.99 8.27
CA ASN A 424 9.69 -20.54 8.07
C ASN A 424 10.47 -19.85 9.20
N ALA A 425 11.00 -20.60 10.18
CA ALA A 425 11.87 -20.04 11.22
C ALA A 425 13.29 -19.80 10.68
N ILE A 426 13.86 -18.63 10.96
CA ILE A 426 15.24 -18.28 10.58
C ILE A 426 16.23 -18.38 11.75
N ASP A 427 15.77 -18.19 12.99
CA ASP A 427 16.66 -18.17 14.16
C ASP A 427 17.30 -19.54 14.49
N PRO A 428 16.66 -20.71 14.27
CA PRO A 428 17.30 -22.03 14.43
C PRO A 428 18.41 -22.34 13.40
N VAL A 429 18.47 -21.60 12.29
CA VAL A 429 19.51 -21.75 11.26
C VAL A 429 20.82 -21.14 11.78
N PRO A 430 21.97 -21.83 11.64
CA PRO A 430 23.27 -21.29 12.04
C PRO A 430 23.55 -19.94 11.39
N GLU A 431 24.07 -18.97 12.14
CA GLU A 431 24.11 -17.57 11.72
C GLU A 431 24.82 -17.36 10.37
N ALA A 432 25.98 -18.00 10.17
CA ALA A 432 26.74 -17.99 8.92
C ALA A 432 26.00 -18.61 7.70
N GLN A 433 24.89 -19.31 7.92
CA GLN A 433 24.06 -19.95 6.89
C GLN A 433 22.71 -19.23 6.68
N ARG A 434 22.30 -18.33 7.58
CA ARG A 434 20.99 -17.65 7.53
C ARG A 434 20.75 -16.92 6.22
N GLY A 435 21.75 -16.19 5.71
CA GLY A 435 21.61 -15.42 4.47
C GLY A 435 21.43 -16.27 3.21
N ILE A 436 22.21 -17.35 3.07
CA ILE A 436 22.06 -18.28 1.94
C ILE A 436 20.79 -19.14 2.05
N TRP A 437 20.40 -19.55 3.25
CA TRP A 437 19.10 -20.20 3.47
C TRP A 437 17.94 -19.28 3.08
N ALA A 438 17.93 -18.04 3.57
CA ALA A 438 16.87 -17.09 3.32
C ALA A 438 16.71 -16.76 1.83
N ARG A 439 17.81 -16.49 1.10
CA ARG A 439 17.82 -16.37 -0.36
C ARG A 439 17.22 -17.59 -1.06
N THR A 440 17.63 -18.79 -0.63
CA THR A 440 17.15 -20.06 -1.21
C THR A 440 15.64 -20.18 -1.00
N ALA A 441 15.16 -20.11 0.24
CA ALA A 441 13.75 -20.26 0.60
C ALA A 441 12.83 -19.20 -0.04
N MET A 442 13.26 -17.93 -0.16
CA MET A 442 12.38 -16.88 -0.69
C MET A 442 12.33 -16.78 -2.22
N SER A 443 13.35 -17.31 -2.91
CA SER A 443 13.42 -17.43 -4.38
C SER A 443 12.94 -18.79 -4.90
N TRP A 444 12.74 -19.77 -4.01
CA TRP A 444 12.09 -21.05 -4.30
C TRP A 444 10.58 -20.86 -4.44
N ALA A 445 10.14 -20.47 -5.63
CA ALA A 445 8.80 -20.83 -6.11
C ALA A 445 8.83 -22.29 -6.57
N GLY A 446 7.75 -23.04 -6.32
CA GLY A 446 7.56 -24.41 -6.82
C GLY A 446 7.33 -24.46 -8.32
#